data_AF-A0A7C7VAF5-F1
#
_entry.id   AF-A0A7C7VAF5-F1
#
_cell.length_a   1.000
_cell.length_b   1.000
_cell.length_c   1.000
_cell.angle_alpha   90.00
_cell.angle_beta   90.00
_cell.angle_gamma   90.00
#
_symmetry.space_group_name_H-M   'P 1'
#
loop_
_entity.id
_entity.type
_entity.pdbx_description
1 polymer ?
#
loop_
_entity_poly.entity_id
_entity_poly.type
_entity_poly.pdbx_seq_one_letter_code
_entity_poly.pdbx_strand_id
1 'polypeptide(L)'
;MEVSSGKRRNMQILADASGRFRMMAIDQRGSLKRMLAKVMDKPSDEVAYEDLAAVKKSVVKILSPYSSATLTDPVYGYPHCVQYIPRDVGLLLAYEETGYEKAGANGQERKSSLIAGWSAEKIKRAGANAVKLLIYYRPEASQETLEHQHGIIRQVGQECERYDLPFVLELVAYPLLEDELPEEKGAKATTDTPAFARRKPEIVVRTAEEFSKPEYRADVLKIEFPADLKYTQEYCDGVFDGKKREPLYDLNDVKRYCRRLNQACGLPWVILSGGVGIDEFVQNVKLAVEAGASGFLGGRAIWQGCAQFYPDVEAMEEWLATSGANNFKRLHEALSGATPWFDHPRFGGYPNVELADRGKDWYRKFSGFAA
;
A
#
# COMPACT_ATOMS: atom_id res chain seq x y z
N MET A 1 2.71 1.79 25.53
CA MET A 1 1.59 1.16 24.81
C MET A 1 1.80 -0.35 24.80
N GLU A 2 0.80 -1.12 25.18
CA GLU A 2 0.86 -2.59 25.11
C GLU A 2 0.58 -3.09 23.69
N VAL A 3 1.35 -4.09 23.26
CA VAL A 3 1.22 -4.77 21.97
C VAL A 3 1.30 -6.28 22.22
N SER A 4 0.43 -7.06 21.57
CA SER A 4 0.45 -8.52 21.63
C SER A 4 1.75 -9.09 21.04
N SER A 5 2.08 -10.32 21.43
CA SER A 5 3.38 -10.94 21.15
C SER A 5 3.67 -11.07 19.65
N GLY A 6 2.72 -11.63 18.89
CA GLY A 6 2.79 -11.80 17.46
C GLY A 6 2.82 -10.47 16.73
N LYS A 7 1.95 -9.51 17.06
CA LYS A 7 2.00 -8.15 16.48
C LYS A 7 3.35 -7.49 16.73
N ARG A 8 3.87 -7.50 17.96
CA ARG A 8 5.17 -6.92 18.29
C ARG A 8 6.29 -7.57 17.46
N ARG A 9 6.35 -8.90 17.42
CA ARG A 9 7.41 -9.62 16.71
C ARG A 9 7.33 -9.38 15.22
N ASN A 10 6.14 -9.40 14.65
CA ASN A 10 5.95 -9.20 13.22
C ASN A 10 6.21 -7.75 12.80
N MET A 11 5.84 -6.73 13.60
CA MET A 11 6.19 -5.34 13.33
C MET A 11 7.71 -5.13 13.25
N GLN A 12 8.51 -5.86 14.05
CA GLN A 12 9.96 -5.86 13.94
C GLN A 12 10.46 -6.49 12.63
N ILE A 13 9.83 -7.58 12.19
CA ILE A 13 10.20 -8.28 10.95
C ILE A 13 9.84 -7.46 9.70
N LEU A 14 8.74 -6.72 9.73
CA LEU A 14 8.31 -5.89 8.60
C LEU A 14 9.22 -4.68 8.37
N ALA A 15 9.88 -4.21 9.42
CA ALA A 15 10.76 -3.07 9.42
C ALA A 15 12.23 -3.49 9.24
N ASP A 16 13.07 -2.53 8.83
CA ASP A 16 14.51 -2.73 8.86
C ASP A 16 15.09 -2.63 10.29
N ALA A 17 16.40 -2.82 10.41
CA ALA A 17 17.11 -2.75 11.69
C ALA A 17 16.95 -1.41 12.43
N SER A 18 16.59 -0.33 11.73
CA SER A 18 16.33 0.99 12.29
C SER A 18 14.84 1.24 12.57
N GLY A 19 13.98 0.25 12.40
CA GLY A 19 12.53 0.36 12.61
C GLY A 19 11.78 1.07 11.46
N ARG A 20 12.38 1.21 10.27
CA ARG A 20 11.76 1.89 9.13
C ARG A 20 11.19 0.88 8.14
N PHE A 21 10.08 1.24 7.50
CA PHE A 21 9.45 0.39 6.50
C PHE A 21 9.98 0.70 5.10
N ARG A 22 10.78 -0.20 4.53
CA ARG A 22 11.22 -0.18 3.12
C ARG A 22 10.63 -1.36 2.38
N MET A 23 9.31 -1.37 2.25
CA MET A 23 8.59 -2.56 1.80
C MET A 23 8.30 -2.51 0.29
N MET A 24 8.27 -3.68 -0.33
CA MET A 24 7.92 -3.88 -1.74
C MET A 24 6.50 -4.42 -1.88
N ALA A 25 5.75 -3.98 -2.88
CA ALA A 25 4.44 -4.52 -3.23
C ALA A 25 4.43 -5.09 -4.66
N ILE A 26 3.99 -6.33 -4.79
CA ILE A 26 3.75 -7.03 -6.06
C ILE A 26 2.43 -7.84 -6.01
N ASP A 27 1.46 -7.40 -5.20
CA ASP A 27 0.11 -7.97 -5.06
C ASP A 27 -0.87 -7.58 -6.19
N GLN A 28 -0.40 -6.79 -7.17
CA GLN A 28 -1.22 -6.35 -8.30
C GLN A 28 -1.68 -7.54 -9.14
N ARG A 29 -3.00 -7.68 -9.31
CA ARG A 29 -3.63 -8.70 -10.15
C ARG A 29 -4.16 -8.08 -11.44
N GLY A 30 -5.32 -7.44 -11.39
CA GLY A 30 -5.96 -6.87 -12.58
C GLY A 30 -5.13 -5.78 -13.29
N SER A 31 -4.37 -4.97 -12.54
CA SER A 31 -3.49 -3.94 -13.14
C SER A 31 -2.26 -4.55 -13.82
N LEU A 32 -1.66 -5.60 -13.25
CA LEU A 32 -0.57 -6.34 -13.91
C LEU A 32 -1.09 -7.06 -15.14
N LYS A 33 -2.25 -7.72 -15.05
CA LYS A 33 -2.91 -8.38 -16.20
C LYS A 33 -3.07 -7.44 -17.39
N ARG A 34 -3.58 -6.22 -17.17
CA ARG A 34 -3.71 -5.20 -18.22
C ARG A 34 -2.37 -4.71 -18.78
N MET A 35 -1.34 -4.63 -17.93
CA MET A 35 0.00 -4.24 -18.37
C MET A 35 0.60 -5.28 -19.32
N LEU A 36 0.50 -6.56 -18.97
CA LEU A 36 0.97 -7.66 -19.81
C LEU A 36 0.15 -7.80 -21.09
N ALA A 37 -1.17 -7.65 -21.01
CA ALA A 37 -2.05 -7.63 -22.18
C ALA A 37 -1.57 -6.63 -23.24
N LYS A 38 -1.22 -5.41 -22.80
CA LYS A 38 -0.71 -4.36 -23.67
C LYS A 38 0.65 -4.69 -24.28
N VAL A 39 1.58 -5.25 -23.49
CA VAL A 39 2.93 -5.57 -23.97
C VAL A 39 2.91 -6.76 -24.93
N MET A 40 2.07 -7.75 -24.66
CA MET A 40 1.90 -8.94 -25.48
C MET A 40 0.96 -8.72 -26.67
N ASP A 41 0.42 -7.51 -26.83
CA ASP A 41 -0.57 -7.14 -27.85
C ASP A 41 -1.74 -8.13 -27.95
N LYS A 42 -2.34 -8.48 -26.80
CA LYS A 42 -3.49 -9.41 -26.73
C LYS A 42 -4.57 -8.92 -25.77
N PRO A 43 -5.83 -9.38 -25.93
CA PRO A 43 -6.90 -9.11 -24.98
C PRO A 43 -6.51 -9.47 -23.55
N SER A 44 -7.01 -8.70 -22.58
CA SER A 44 -6.62 -8.91 -21.18
C SER A 44 -7.02 -10.30 -20.68
N ASP A 45 -8.19 -10.79 -21.04
CA ASP A 45 -8.70 -12.12 -20.72
C ASP A 45 -7.83 -13.27 -21.25
N GLU A 46 -7.06 -13.05 -22.33
CA GLU A 46 -6.11 -14.02 -22.88
C GLU A 46 -4.72 -14.02 -22.20
N VAL A 47 -4.48 -13.12 -21.24
CA VAL A 47 -3.29 -13.19 -20.36
C VAL A 47 -3.47 -14.35 -19.39
N ALA A 48 -2.55 -15.32 -19.48
CA ALA A 48 -2.61 -16.58 -18.77
C ALA A 48 -2.24 -16.41 -17.28
N TYR A 49 -2.61 -17.39 -16.47
CA TYR A 49 -2.23 -17.43 -15.06
C TYR A 49 -0.71 -17.44 -14.88
N GLU A 50 -0.04 -18.24 -15.71
CA GLU A 50 1.40 -18.43 -15.76
C GLU A 50 2.13 -17.15 -16.14
N ASP A 51 1.53 -16.29 -16.97
CA ASP A 51 2.10 -15.00 -17.34
C ASP A 51 2.26 -14.09 -16.11
N LEU A 52 1.22 -14.00 -15.28
CA LEU A 52 1.26 -13.21 -14.05
C LEU A 52 2.22 -13.83 -13.03
N ALA A 53 2.19 -15.15 -12.87
CA ALA A 53 3.05 -15.87 -11.94
C ALA A 53 4.54 -15.70 -12.30
N ALA A 54 4.90 -15.78 -13.58
CA ALA A 54 6.27 -15.63 -14.06
C ALA A 54 6.86 -14.24 -13.76
N VAL A 55 6.07 -13.19 -14.01
CA VAL A 55 6.49 -11.80 -13.72
C VAL A 55 6.63 -11.60 -12.22
N LYS A 56 5.66 -12.04 -11.41
CA LYS A 56 5.71 -11.94 -9.94
C LYS A 56 6.91 -12.66 -9.37
N LYS A 57 7.17 -13.90 -9.83
CA LYS A 57 8.34 -14.69 -9.44
C LYS A 57 9.64 -13.92 -9.69
N SER A 58 9.81 -13.36 -10.88
CA SER A 58 11.04 -12.66 -11.28
C SER A 58 11.26 -11.41 -10.43
N VAL A 59 10.20 -10.61 -10.22
CA VAL A 59 10.23 -9.44 -9.34
C VAL A 59 10.60 -9.83 -7.91
N VAL A 60 9.94 -10.84 -7.33
CA VAL A 60 10.24 -11.28 -5.95
C VAL A 60 11.66 -11.82 -5.84
N LYS A 61 12.06 -12.74 -6.73
CA LYS A 61 13.38 -13.38 -6.71
C LYS A 61 14.52 -12.36 -6.70
N ILE A 62 14.40 -11.30 -7.48
CA ILE A 62 15.50 -10.35 -7.66
C ILE A 62 15.42 -9.19 -6.68
N LEU A 63 14.21 -8.68 -6.39
CA LEU A 63 14.06 -7.43 -5.66
C LEU A 63 13.70 -7.59 -4.18
N SER A 64 13.15 -8.74 -3.76
CA SER A 64 12.84 -8.99 -2.35
C SER A 64 14.02 -8.76 -1.40
N PRO A 65 15.27 -9.15 -1.72
CA PRO A 65 16.45 -8.90 -0.89
C PRO A 65 16.76 -7.42 -0.58
N TYR A 66 16.21 -6.47 -1.35
CA TYR A 66 16.40 -5.04 -1.11
C TYR A 66 15.34 -4.43 -0.17
N SER A 67 14.28 -5.19 0.14
CA SER A 67 13.14 -4.74 0.92
C SER A 67 13.20 -5.26 2.36
N SER A 68 12.61 -4.54 3.32
CA SER A 68 12.41 -5.07 4.68
C SER A 68 11.26 -6.08 4.71
N ALA A 69 10.28 -5.91 3.82
CA ALA A 69 9.19 -6.85 3.64
C ALA A 69 8.65 -6.83 2.20
N THR A 70 8.13 -7.95 1.75
CA THR A 70 7.49 -8.13 0.44
C THR A 70 6.01 -8.46 0.62
N LEU A 71 5.15 -7.63 0.04
CA LEU A 71 3.72 -7.85 -0.10
C LEU A 71 3.43 -8.54 -1.45
N THR A 72 2.72 -9.67 -1.40
CA THR A 72 2.25 -10.38 -2.60
C THR A 72 0.80 -10.85 -2.42
N ASP A 73 0.20 -11.40 -3.46
CA ASP A 73 -1.17 -11.93 -3.44
C ASP A 73 -1.21 -13.46 -3.31
N PRO A 74 -2.27 -14.04 -2.74
CA PRO A 74 -2.38 -15.48 -2.54
C PRO A 74 -2.70 -16.27 -3.83
N VAL A 75 -3.01 -15.60 -4.94
CA VAL A 75 -3.52 -16.25 -6.17
C VAL A 75 -2.38 -16.58 -7.13
N TYR A 76 -1.61 -15.57 -7.54
CA TYR A 76 -0.54 -15.69 -8.53
C TYR A 76 0.85 -15.54 -7.91
N GLY A 77 0.95 -14.83 -6.79
CA GLY A 77 2.21 -14.49 -6.15
C GLY A 77 2.70 -15.59 -5.21
N TYR A 78 2.08 -15.69 -4.04
CA TYR A 78 2.54 -16.56 -2.95
C TYR A 78 2.84 -18.01 -3.38
N PRO A 79 1.97 -18.71 -4.15
CA PRO A 79 2.23 -20.10 -4.54
C PRO A 79 3.54 -20.32 -5.32
N HIS A 80 4.03 -19.29 -6.02
CA HIS A 80 5.23 -19.36 -6.86
C HIS A 80 6.43 -18.61 -6.29
N CYS A 81 6.20 -17.74 -5.31
CA CYS A 81 7.19 -16.78 -4.84
C CYS A 81 7.80 -17.12 -3.48
N VAL A 82 7.11 -17.89 -2.61
CA VAL A 82 7.48 -18.04 -1.19
C VAL A 82 8.93 -18.52 -0.98
N GLN A 83 9.42 -19.44 -1.81
CA GLN A 83 10.78 -19.99 -1.73
C GLN A 83 11.89 -18.99 -2.12
N TYR A 84 11.52 -17.87 -2.74
CA TYR A 84 12.46 -16.82 -3.17
C TYR A 84 12.50 -15.63 -2.22
N ILE A 85 11.61 -15.57 -1.22
CA ILE A 85 11.61 -14.52 -0.20
C ILE A 85 12.71 -14.85 0.82
N PRO A 86 13.69 -13.97 1.05
CA PRO A 86 14.74 -14.22 2.04
C PRO A 86 14.20 -14.39 3.46
N ARG A 87 14.92 -15.14 4.30
CA ARG A 87 14.48 -15.49 5.68
C ARG A 87 14.35 -14.28 6.60
N ASP A 88 15.08 -13.22 6.31
CA ASP A 88 15.12 -11.95 7.04
C ASP A 88 14.22 -10.87 6.44
N VAL A 89 13.47 -11.20 5.38
CA VAL A 89 12.49 -10.31 4.75
C VAL A 89 11.08 -10.70 5.18
N GLY A 90 10.33 -9.75 5.71
CA GLY A 90 8.95 -9.97 6.11
C GLY A 90 8.03 -10.29 4.92
N LEU A 91 6.96 -11.05 5.17
CA LEU A 91 5.94 -11.38 4.18
C LEU A 91 4.60 -10.74 4.56
N LEU A 92 3.98 -10.03 3.61
CA LEU A 92 2.58 -9.61 3.72
C LEU A 92 1.75 -10.30 2.64
N LEU A 93 0.52 -10.68 2.97
CA LEU A 93 -0.43 -11.21 1.99
C LEU A 93 -1.67 -10.33 1.90
N ALA A 94 -2.07 -10.03 0.66
CA ALA A 94 -3.30 -9.32 0.36
C ALA A 94 -4.54 -10.17 0.71
N TYR A 95 -5.58 -9.51 1.19
CA TYR A 95 -6.85 -10.13 1.58
C TYR A 95 -8.05 -9.66 0.74
N GLU A 96 -7.98 -8.48 0.13
CA GLU A 96 -9.04 -8.01 -0.75
C GLU A 96 -9.11 -8.81 -2.06
N GLU A 97 -10.30 -8.91 -2.65
CA GLU A 97 -10.44 -9.27 -4.05
C GLU A 97 -9.96 -8.13 -4.96
N THR A 98 -9.42 -8.44 -6.15
CA THR A 98 -8.98 -7.42 -7.10
C THR A 98 -10.18 -6.70 -7.70
N GLY A 99 -10.13 -5.36 -7.69
CA GLY A 99 -11.18 -4.53 -8.25
C GLY A 99 -12.23 -4.16 -7.21
N TYR A 100 -13.46 -3.92 -7.65
CA TYR A 100 -14.56 -3.48 -6.82
C TYR A 100 -15.90 -3.74 -7.52
N GLU A 101 -16.96 -3.85 -6.73
CA GLU A 101 -18.33 -3.77 -7.20
C GLU A 101 -18.74 -2.30 -7.33
N LYS A 102 -19.40 -1.94 -8.44
CA LYS A 102 -19.96 -0.60 -8.63
C LYS A 102 -21.19 -0.45 -7.74
N ALA A 103 -21.29 0.67 -7.03
CA ALA A 103 -22.36 0.95 -6.09
C ALA A 103 -22.84 2.41 -6.20
N GLY A 104 -23.80 2.78 -5.35
CA GLY A 104 -24.39 4.13 -5.30
C GLY A 104 -25.37 4.40 -6.45
N ALA A 105 -26.14 5.47 -6.33
CA ALA A 105 -27.25 5.79 -7.25
C ALA A 105 -26.81 5.95 -8.72
N ASN A 106 -25.57 6.35 -8.97
CA ASN A 106 -24.99 6.58 -10.29
C ASN A 106 -23.94 5.52 -10.69
N GLY A 107 -23.75 4.45 -9.90
CA GLY A 107 -22.78 3.39 -10.16
C GLY A 107 -21.31 3.82 -10.11
N GLN A 108 -21.00 4.96 -9.49
CA GLN A 108 -19.64 5.51 -9.37
C GLN A 108 -18.97 5.15 -8.04
N GLU A 109 -19.74 4.74 -7.03
CA GLU A 109 -19.19 4.29 -5.76
C GLU A 109 -18.59 2.89 -5.89
N ARG A 110 -17.74 2.54 -4.93
CA ARG A 110 -16.98 1.29 -4.97
C ARG A 110 -17.19 0.53 -3.67
N LYS A 111 -17.67 -0.70 -3.77
CA LYS A 111 -17.69 -1.67 -2.66
C LYS A 111 -16.56 -2.68 -2.85
N SER A 112 -15.71 -2.80 -1.84
CA SER A 112 -14.62 -3.80 -1.83
C SER A 112 -15.16 -5.15 -1.39
N SER A 113 -14.44 -6.22 -1.69
CA SER A 113 -14.79 -7.58 -1.22
C SER A 113 -13.53 -8.30 -0.76
N LEU A 114 -13.69 -9.34 0.06
CA LEU A 114 -12.60 -10.23 0.46
C LEU A 114 -12.50 -11.40 -0.51
N ILE A 115 -11.30 -11.98 -0.65
CA ILE A 115 -11.10 -13.18 -1.47
C ILE A 115 -11.90 -14.34 -0.86
N ALA A 116 -12.76 -14.95 -1.66
CA ALA A 116 -13.60 -16.07 -1.22
C ALA A 116 -12.74 -17.25 -0.74
N GLY A 117 -13.05 -17.77 0.44
CA GLY A 117 -12.29 -18.88 1.04
C GLY A 117 -10.90 -18.50 1.55
N TRP A 118 -10.53 -17.22 1.61
CA TRP A 118 -9.31 -16.72 2.25
C TRP A 118 -9.64 -16.08 3.61
N SER A 119 -8.69 -16.08 4.54
CA SER A 119 -8.87 -15.51 5.89
C SER A 119 -7.55 -15.12 6.53
N ALA A 120 -7.59 -14.26 7.56
CA ALA A 120 -6.37 -13.96 8.33
C ALA A 120 -5.77 -15.22 8.99
N GLU A 121 -6.60 -16.21 9.34
CA GLU A 121 -6.16 -17.53 9.79
C GLU A 121 -5.29 -18.23 8.75
N LYS A 122 -5.75 -18.26 7.49
CA LYS A 122 -5.01 -18.89 6.39
C LYS A 122 -3.75 -18.09 6.05
N ILE A 123 -3.80 -16.77 6.14
CA ILE A 123 -2.63 -15.89 6.00
C ILE A 123 -1.60 -16.21 7.08
N LYS A 124 -2.01 -16.36 8.35
CA LYS A 124 -1.14 -16.79 9.45
C LYS A 124 -0.54 -18.16 9.19
N ARG A 125 -1.37 -19.13 8.78
CA ARG A 125 -0.95 -20.51 8.48
C ARG A 125 0.01 -20.58 7.29
N ALA A 126 -0.08 -19.64 6.34
CA ALA A 126 0.86 -19.46 5.24
C ALA A 126 2.20 -18.83 5.69
N GLY A 127 2.39 -18.53 6.97
CA GLY A 127 3.64 -17.99 7.49
C GLY A 127 3.84 -16.49 7.21
N ALA A 128 2.80 -15.76 6.80
CA ALA A 128 2.88 -14.32 6.62
C ALA A 128 3.05 -13.59 7.96
N ASN A 129 3.75 -12.46 7.90
CA ASN A 129 3.97 -11.57 9.02
C ASN A 129 2.90 -10.50 9.14
N ALA A 130 2.11 -10.21 8.11
CA ALA A 130 0.98 -9.30 8.21
C ALA A 130 -0.12 -9.60 7.20
N VAL A 131 -1.32 -9.17 7.56
CA VAL A 131 -2.47 -9.07 6.65
C VAL A 131 -2.46 -7.68 6.04
N LYS A 132 -2.63 -7.61 4.72
CA LYS A 132 -2.90 -6.36 4.01
C LYS A 132 -4.31 -6.37 3.45
N LEU A 133 -5.01 -5.24 3.58
CA LEU A 133 -6.33 -5.03 2.97
C LEU A 133 -6.33 -3.69 2.23
N LEU A 134 -6.69 -3.67 0.94
CA LEU A 134 -7.01 -2.43 0.23
C LEU A 134 -8.50 -2.15 0.26
N ILE A 135 -8.84 -0.90 0.61
CA ILE A 135 -10.20 -0.38 0.55
C ILE A 135 -10.23 0.88 -0.29
N TYR A 136 -11.15 0.90 -1.26
CA TYR A 136 -11.53 2.14 -1.94
C TYR A 136 -12.40 2.96 -1.01
N TYR A 137 -12.02 4.20 -0.75
CA TYR A 137 -12.74 5.04 0.21
C TYR A 137 -12.91 6.47 -0.29
N ARG A 138 -14.12 7.00 -0.10
CA ARG A 138 -14.48 8.39 -0.33
C ARG A 138 -15.40 8.86 0.79
N PRO A 139 -15.01 9.89 1.56
CA PRO A 139 -15.87 10.42 2.63
C PRO A 139 -17.22 10.94 2.14
N GLU A 140 -17.35 11.26 0.86
CA GLU A 140 -18.58 11.75 0.23
C GLU A 140 -19.47 10.62 -0.34
N ALA A 141 -19.08 9.35 -0.20
CA ALA A 141 -19.90 8.22 -0.65
C ALA A 141 -21.19 8.08 0.17
N SER A 142 -22.19 7.39 -0.38
CA SER A 142 -23.43 7.07 0.33
C SER A 142 -23.16 6.33 1.65
N GLN A 143 -24.05 6.52 2.62
CA GLN A 143 -23.97 5.87 3.93
C GLN A 143 -23.89 4.34 3.80
N GLU A 144 -24.64 3.75 2.86
CA GLU A 144 -24.61 2.31 2.59
C GLU A 144 -23.21 1.82 2.15
N THR A 145 -22.55 2.55 1.26
CA THR A 145 -21.18 2.22 0.83
C THR A 145 -20.19 2.42 1.97
N LEU A 146 -20.32 3.50 2.75
CA LEU A 146 -19.45 3.76 3.90
C LEU A 146 -19.57 2.63 4.94
N GLU A 147 -20.79 2.25 5.30
CA GLU A 147 -21.06 1.17 6.26
C GLU A 147 -20.50 -0.17 5.78
N HIS A 148 -20.63 -0.48 4.49
CA HIS A 148 -20.04 -1.67 3.88
C HIS A 148 -18.51 -1.69 4.03
N GLN A 149 -17.85 -0.60 3.65
CA GLN A 149 -16.38 -0.51 3.74
C GLN A 149 -15.89 -0.57 5.18
N HIS A 150 -16.54 0.16 6.09
CA HIS A 150 -16.24 0.14 7.52
C HIS A 150 -16.46 -1.25 8.13
N GLY A 151 -17.51 -1.95 7.71
CA GLY A 151 -17.82 -3.32 8.13
C GLY A 151 -16.71 -4.32 7.79
N ILE A 152 -16.23 -4.29 6.55
CA ILE A 152 -15.13 -5.16 6.10
C ILE A 152 -13.84 -4.85 6.89
N ILE A 153 -13.51 -3.56 7.09
CA ILE A 153 -12.30 -3.19 7.83
C ILE A 153 -12.38 -3.68 9.28
N ARG A 154 -13.52 -3.50 9.96
CA ARG A 154 -13.73 -4.00 11.33
C ARG A 154 -13.63 -5.52 11.39
N GLN A 155 -14.21 -6.24 10.43
CA GLN A 155 -14.09 -7.70 10.35
C GLN A 155 -12.62 -8.11 10.25
N VAL A 156 -11.86 -7.57 9.30
CA VAL A 156 -10.44 -7.93 9.11
C VAL A 156 -9.61 -7.54 10.33
N GLY A 157 -9.86 -6.38 10.93
CA GLY A 157 -9.20 -5.96 12.16
C GLY A 157 -9.44 -6.93 13.32
N GLN A 158 -10.66 -7.43 13.48
CA GLN A 158 -11.00 -8.46 14.48
C GLN A 158 -10.26 -9.77 14.22
N GLU A 159 -10.19 -10.21 12.95
CA GLU A 159 -9.43 -11.40 12.59
C GLU A 159 -7.92 -11.23 12.85
N CYS A 160 -7.35 -10.08 12.52
CA CYS A 160 -5.92 -9.81 12.72
C CYS A 160 -5.54 -9.78 14.21
N GLU A 161 -6.40 -9.20 15.06
CA GLU A 161 -6.22 -9.27 16.51
C GLU A 161 -6.30 -10.73 17.01
N ARG A 162 -7.30 -11.50 16.56
CA ARG A 162 -7.48 -12.91 16.94
C ARG A 162 -6.27 -13.77 16.55
N TYR A 163 -5.71 -13.58 15.35
CA TYR A 163 -4.58 -14.36 14.85
C TYR A 163 -3.20 -13.74 15.12
N ASP A 164 -3.18 -12.68 15.93
CA ASP A 164 -2.00 -11.98 16.41
C ASP A 164 -1.06 -11.60 15.24
N LEU A 165 -1.65 -10.96 14.22
CA LEU A 165 -0.99 -10.43 13.04
C LEU A 165 -1.17 -8.90 12.97
N PRO A 166 -0.12 -8.14 12.63
CA PRO A 166 -0.26 -6.77 12.19
C PRO A 166 -1.24 -6.65 11.03
N PHE A 167 -2.10 -5.64 11.12
CA PHE A 167 -3.04 -5.26 10.09
C PHE A 167 -2.54 -4.00 9.36
N VAL A 168 -2.16 -4.16 8.09
CA VAL A 168 -1.77 -3.08 7.18
C VAL A 168 -2.97 -2.68 6.32
N LEU A 169 -3.58 -1.54 6.63
CA LEU A 169 -4.77 -1.03 5.93
C LEU A 169 -4.35 -0.05 4.83
N GLU A 170 -4.60 -0.43 3.57
CA GLU A 170 -4.38 0.41 2.39
C GLU A 170 -5.65 1.15 2.00
N LEU A 171 -5.55 2.47 1.84
CA LEU A 171 -6.68 3.34 1.52
C LEU A 171 -6.42 4.09 0.22
N VAL A 172 -7.35 3.95 -0.72
CA VAL A 172 -7.23 4.52 -2.08
C VAL A 172 -8.48 5.33 -2.40
N ALA A 173 -8.29 6.62 -2.65
CA ALA A 173 -9.32 7.52 -3.14
C ALA A 173 -9.59 7.29 -4.63
N TYR A 174 -10.73 7.77 -5.10
CA TYR A 174 -11.13 7.69 -6.49
C TYR A 174 -12.10 8.81 -6.84
N PRO A 175 -12.13 9.32 -8.09
CA PRO A 175 -13.09 10.35 -8.52
C PRO A 175 -14.53 9.88 -8.30
N LEU A 176 -15.36 10.73 -7.70
CA LEU A 176 -16.73 10.40 -7.31
C LEU A 176 -17.71 11.55 -7.57
N LEU A 177 -17.30 12.79 -7.29
CA LEU A 177 -18.16 13.96 -7.45
C LEU A 177 -18.33 14.32 -8.93
N GLU A 178 -19.45 14.92 -9.29
CA GLU A 178 -19.81 15.21 -10.68
C GLU A 178 -18.71 15.95 -11.45
N ASP A 179 -18.07 16.94 -10.84
CA ASP A 179 -16.98 17.72 -11.44
C ASP A 179 -15.62 17.00 -11.47
N GLU A 180 -15.53 15.80 -10.90
CA GLU A 180 -14.38 14.91 -10.99
C GLU A 180 -14.57 13.81 -12.04
N LEU A 181 -15.81 13.63 -12.51
CA LEU A 181 -16.17 12.63 -13.50
C LEU A 181 -16.05 13.20 -14.91
N PRO A 182 -15.77 12.36 -15.92
CA PRO A 182 -15.73 12.83 -17.30
C PRO A 182 -17.13 13.23 -17.78
N GLU A 183 -17.21 14.31 -18.56
CA GLU A 183 -18.45 14.77 -19.19
C GLU A 183 -19.03 13.74 -20.16
N GLU A 184 -18.14 13.04 -20.88
CA GLU A 184 -18.54 11.97 -21.80
C GLU A 184 -18.99 10.73 -21.03
N LYS A 185 -20.26 10.36 -21.20
CA LYS A 185 -20.82 9.14 -20.61
C LYS A 185 -20.07 7.91 -21.11
N GLY A 186 -19.54 7.12 -20.18
CA GLY A 186 -18.82 5.88 -20.47
C GLY A 186 -17.29 6.06 -20.55
N ALA A 187 -16.80 7.30 -20.58
CA ALA A 187 -15.38 7.55 -20.41
C ALA A 187 -14.92 7.12 -19.00
N LYS A 188 -13.68 6.64 -18.91
CA LYS A 188 -13.12 6.15 -17.65
C LYS A 188 -12.65 7.33 -16.80
N ALA A 189 -13.19 7.46 -15.59
CA ALA A 189 -12.73 8.45 -14.62
C ALA A 189 -11.23 8.31 -14.32
N THR A 190 -10.56 9.45 -14.14
CA THR A 190 -9.12 9.54 -13.87
C THR A 190 -8.85 10.46 -12.69
N THR A 191 -7.81 10.15 -11.92
CA THR A 191 -7.35 10.98 -10.81
C THR A 191 -6.47 12.15 -11.28
N ASP A 192 -6.02 12.11 -12.53
CA ASP A 192 -5.21 13.17 -13.17
C ASP A 192 -6.13 14.26 -13.73
N THR A 193 -6.86 14.94 -12.85
CA THR A 193 -7.70 16.11 -13.17
C THR A 193 -7.49 17.22 -12.15
N PRO A 194 -7.65 18.51 -12.55
CA PRO A 194 -7.53 19.61 -11.60
C PRO A 194 -8.52 19.51 -10.44
N ALA A 195 -9.76 19.09 -10.70
CA ALA A 195 -10.81 18.96 -9.67
C ALA A 195 -10.41 17.93 -8.60
N PHE A 196 -9.98 16.74 -9.02
CA PHE A 196 -9.54 15.71 -8.07
C PHE A 196 -8.24 16.11 -7.35
N ALA A 197 -7.27 16.69 -8.08
CA ALA A 197 -6.00 17.13 -7.50
C ALA A 197 -6.18 18.20 -6.40
N ARG A 198 -7.18 19.10 -6.52
CA ARG A 198 -7.51 20.07 -5.47
C ARG A 198 -8.10 19.42 -4.22
N ARG A 199 -8.89 18.34 -4.36
CA ARG A 199 -9.57 17.68 -3.23
C ARG A 199 -8.76 16.57 -2.58
N LYS A 200 -7.82 15.97 -3.31
CA LYS A 200 -6.99 14.85 -2.84
C LYS A 200 -6.36 15.08 -1.45
N PRO A 201 -5.78 16.25 -1.12
CA PRO A 201 -5.23 16.47 0.22
C PRO A 201 -6.25 16.27 1.34
N GLU A 202 -7.46 16.80 1.18
CA GLU A 202 -8.51 16.70 2.19
C GLU A 202 -9.08 15.28 2.29
N ILE A 203 -9.30 14.63 1.14
CA ILE A 203 -9.78 13.24 1.10
C ILE A 203 -8.81 12.34 1.85
N VAL A 204 -7.51 12.45 1.56
CA VAL A 204 -6.46 11.61 2.16
C VAL A 204 -6.34 11.86 3.66
N VAL A 205 -6.36 13.13 4.10
CA VAL A 205 -6.28 13.49 5.52
C VAL A 205 -7.48 12.95 6.31
N ARG A 206 -8.71 13.21 5.85
CA ARG A 206 -9.94 12.74 6.53
C ARG A 206 -10.01 11.21 6.58
N THR A 207 -9.53 10.55 5.53
CA THR A 207 -9.46 9.10 5.45
C THR A 207 -8.46 8.53 6.45
N ALA A 208 -7.27 9.14 6.59
CA ALA A 208 -6.29 8.73 7.59
C ALA A 208 -6.80 8.94 9.03
N GLU A 209 -7.47 10.05 9.30
CA GLU A 209 -8.07 10.36 10.60
C GLU A 209 -9.14 9.32 10.97
N GLU A 210 -10.07 9.02 10.05
CA GLU A 210 -11.13 8.04 10.28
C GLU A 210 -10.57 6.67 10.66
N PHE A 211 -9.66 6.13 9.85
CA PHE A 211 -9.18 4.75 10.02
C PHE A 211 -8.01 4.60 11.00
N SER A 212 -7.65 5.69 11.68
CA SER A 212 -6.78 5.64 12.86
C SER A 212 -7.52 5.25 14.14
N LYS A 213 -8.86 5.19 14.11
CA LYS A 213 -9.68 4.86 15.28
C LYS A 213 -9.44 3.42 15.77
N PRO A 214 -9.46 3.18 17.11
CA PRO A 214 -9.18 1.86 17.68
C PRO A 214 -10.11 0.73 17.22
N GLU A 215 -11.36 1.03 16.88
CA GLU A 215 -12.37 0.03 16.45
C GLU A 215 -11.98 -0.75 15.19
N TYR A 216 -11.11 -0.18 14.35
CA TYR A 216 -10.61 -0.82 13.13
C TYR A 216 -9.42 -1.74 13.39
N ARG A 217 -8.75 -1.62 14.55
CA ARG A 217 -7.61 -2.44 14.98
C ARG A 217 -6.45 -2.50 13.96
N ALA A 218 -6.33 -1.47 13.11
CA ALA A 218 -5.21 -1.30 12.19
C ALA A 218 -3.92 -1.01 12.96
N ASP A 219 -2.79 -1.51 12.46
CA ASP A 219 -1.47 -1.33 13.05
C ASP A 219 -0.59 -0.40 12.20
N VAL A 220 -0.76 -0.43 10.88
CA VAL A 220 -0.07 0.44 9.93
C VAL A 220 -1.05 0.93 8.85
N LEU A 221 -0.99 2.22 8.55
CA LEU A 221 -1.73 2.78 7.42
C LEU A 221 -0.85 2.86 6.17
N LYS A 222 -1.31 2.31 5.05
CA LYS A 222 -0.70 2.48 3.72
C LYS A 222 -1.54 3.49 2.93
N ILE A 223 -1.02 4.70 2.78
CA ILE A 223 -1.81 5.85 2.32
C ILE A 223 -1.24 6.44 1.03
N GLU A 224 -2.11 7.02 0.20
CA GLU A 224 -1.70 7.80 -0.97
C GLU A 224 -0.89 9.04 -0.58
N PHE A 225 0.03 9.46 -1.45
CA PHE A 225 0.65 10.77 -1.30
C PHE A 225 -0.43 11.86 -1.36
N PRO A 226 -0.49 12.83 -0.42
CA PRO A 226 -1.64 13.73 -0.23
C PRO A 226 -1.74 14.83 -1.29
N ALA A 227 -0.95 14.77 -2.36
CA ALA A 227 -0.99 15.68 -3.48
C ALA A 227 -0.72 14.94 -4.79
N ASP A 228 -0.80 15.66 -5.90
CA ASP A 228 -0.27 15.25 -7.19
C ASP A 228 0.82 16.26 -7.57
N LEU A 229 2.08 15.82 -7.55
CA LEU A 229 3.20 16.73 -7.76
C LEU A 229 3.15 17.39 -9.14
N LYS A 230 2.49 16.78 -10.11
CA LYS A 230 2.38 17.30 -11.48
C LYS A 230 1.53 18.57 -11.56
N TYR A 231 0.80 18.92 -10.51
CA TYR A 231 0.05 20.15 -10.38
C TYR A 231 0.76 21.20 -9.50
N THR A 232 2.02 20.97 -9.10
CA THR A 232 2.81 21.99 -8.38
C THR A 232 3.49 22.94 -9.35
N GLN A 233 3.74 24.19 -8.95
CA GLN A 233 4.49 25.18 -9.75
C GLN A 233 5.84 24.65 -10.26
N GLU A 234 6.49 23.79 -9.50
CA GLU A 234 7.82 23.25 -9.78
C GLU A 234 7.82 22.13 -10.82
N TYR A 235 6.71 21.41 -10.98
CA TYR A 235 6.63 20.24 -11.86
C TYR A 235 5.51 20.30 -12.91
N CYS A 236 4.74 21.39 -12.94
CA CYS A 236 3.59 21.56 -13.84
C CYS A 236 3.96 21.60 -15.32
N ASP A 237 5.22 21.86 -15.68
CA ASP A 237 5.72 21.80 -17.05
C ASP A 237 6.03 20.36 -17.53
N GLY A 238 5.42 19.34 -16.91
CA GLY A 238 5.50 17.96 -17.37
C GLY A 238 6.76 17.21 -16.97
N VAL A 239 7.40 17.58 -15.86
CA VAL A 239 8.69 17.00 -15.40
C VAL A 239 8.65 15.47 -15.27
N PHE A 240 7.52 14.89 -14.88
CA PHE A 240 7.41 13.45 -14.63
C PHE A 240 6.79 12.64 -15.78
N ASP A 241 6.02 13.26 -16.66
CA ASP A 241 5.26 12.54 -17.69
C ASP A 241 5.09 13.28 -19.03
N GLY A 242 5.81 14.39 -19.22
CA GLY A 242 5.80 15.20 -20.44
C GLY A 242 4.50 15.99 -20.68
N LYS A 243 3.56 15.98 -19.72
CA LYS A 243 2.28 16.70 -19.86
C LYS A 243 2.28 17.98 -19.04
N LYS A 244 2.15 19.12 -19.72
CA LYS A 244 1.96 20.41 -19.06
C LYS A 244 0.57 20.48 -18.42
N ARG A 245 0.51 21.01 -17.20
CA ARG A 245 -0.70 21.23 -16.40
C ARG A 245 -0.71 22.66 -15.87
N GLU A 246 -1.89 23.17 -15.55
CA GLU A 246 -1.99 24.43 -14.81
C GLU A 246 -1.61 24.22 -13.34
N PRO A 247 -0.71 25.04 -12.76
CA PRO A 247 -0.30 24.89 -11.38
C PRO A 247 -1.47 25.21 -10.42
N LEU A 248 -1.70 24.33 -9.45
CA LEU A 248 -2.78 24.46 -8.46
C LEU A 248 -2.26 24.85 -7.07
N TYR A 249 -1.00 24.52 -6.78
CA TYR A 249 -0.31 24.72 -5.50
C TYR A 249 1.21 24.72 -5.71
N ASP A 250 2.01 24.94 -4.67
CA ASP A 250 3.48 24.84 -4.69
C ASP A 250 4.01 23.74 -3.74
N LEU A 251 5.32 23.55 -3.66
CA LEU A 251 5.90 22.58 -2.71
C LEU A 251 5.70 22.94 -1.23
N ASN A 252 5.50 24.21 -0.87
CA ASN A 252 5.20 24.60 0.52
C ASN A 252 3.81 24.15 0.92
N ASP A 253 2.84 24.24 0.01
CA ASP A 253 1.51 23.67 0.17
C ASP A 253 1.57 22.15 0.33
N VAL A 254 2.34 21.46 -0.52
CA VAL A 254 2.52 20.00 -0.41
C VAL A 254 3.13 19.60 0.93
N LYS A 255 4.15 20.31 1.41
CA LYS A 255 4.72 20.10 2.76
C LYS A 255 3.67 20.32 3.85
N ARG A 256 2.81 21.33 3.72
CA ARG A 256 1.69 21.55 4.64
C ARG A 256 0.69 20.40 4.60
N TYR A 257 0.35 19.86 3.43
CA TYR A 257 -0.53 18.70 3.29
C TYR A 257 0.08 17.45 3.93
N CYS A 258 1.39 17.19 3.73
CA CYS A 258 2.08 16.07 4.36
C CYS A 258 2.08 16.18 5.90
N ARG A 259 2.31 17.39 6.45
CA ARG A 259 2.23 17.63 7.90
C ARG A 259 0.82 17.39 8.45
N ARG A 260 -0.23 17.85 7.74
CA ARG A 260 -1.62 17.58 8.11
C ARG A 260 -1.93 16.09 8.09
N LEU A 261 -1.46 15.37 7.08
CA LEU A 261 -1.60 13.91 7.00
C LEU A 261 -0.91 13.23 8.19
N ASN A 262 0.32 13.62 8.52
CA ASN A 262 1.03 13.06 9.66
C ASN A 262 0.30 13.31 10.99
N GLN A 263 -0.32 14.48 11.17
CA GLN A 263 -1.13 14.78 12.36
C GLN A 263 -2.41 13.95 12.43
N ALA A 264 -3.04 13.66 11.29
CA ALA A 264 -4.25 12.86 11.19
C ALA A 264 -3.97 11.35 11.37
N CYS A 265 -2.77 10.87 11.03
CA CYS A 265 -2.36 9.49 11.26
C CYS A 265 -2.14 9.23 12.76
N GLY A 266 -3.10 8.55 13.39
CA GLY A 266 -2.96 8.02 14.76
C GLY A 266 -2.14 6.72 14.85
N LEU A 267 -1.55 6.29 13.74
CA LEU A 267 -0.80 5.03 13.55
C LEU A 267 0.46 5.30 12.71
N PRO A 268 1.53 4.48 12.83
CA PRO A 268 2.60 4.48 11.85
C PRO A 268 2.04 4.36 10.43
N TRP A 269 2.56 5.15 9.51
CA TRP A 269 2.05 5.20 8.16
C TRP A 269 3.18 5.14 7.13
N VAL A 270 2.86 4.55 5.99
CA VAL A 270 3.74 4.42 4.84
C VAL A 270 3.03 4.94 3.59
N ILE A 271 3.79 5.55 2.68
CA ILE A 271 3.20 5.95 1.40
C ILE A 271 3.22 4.82 0.38
N LEU A 272 2.17 4.77 -0.44
CA LEU A 272 2.09 3.92 -1.62
C LEU A 272 2.48 4.69 -2.88
N SER A 273 3.01 3.98 -3.88
CA SER A 273 3.51 4.61 -5.12
C SER A 273 2.42 5.15 -6.06
N GLY A 274 1.16 4.74 -5.92
CA GLY A 274 0.05 5.21 -6.78
C GLY A 274 0.12 4.80 -8.25
N GLY A 275 1.26 4.29 -8.73
CA GLY A 275 1.54 4.03 -10.14
C GLY A 275 2.32 5.15 -10.83
N VAL A 276 2.84 6.12 -10.07
CA VAL A 276 3.74 7.15 -10.60
C VAL A 276 5.09 6.54 -10.98
N GLY A 277 5.88 7.26 -11.78
CA GLY A 277 7.25 6.85 -12.13
C GLY A 277 8.20 6.92 -10.94
N ILE A 278 9.36 6.27 -11.03
CA ILE A 278 10.33 6.24 -9.92
C ILE A 278 10.81 7.64 -9.51
N ASP A 279 10.99 8.55 -10.48
CA ASP A 279 11.50 9.90 -10.19
C ASP A 279 10.52 10.71 -9.34
N GLU A 280 9.24 10.64 -9.66
CA GLU A 280 8.17 11.23 -8.86
C GLU A 280 8.05 10.54 -7.49
N PHE A 281 8.12 9.21 -7.46
CA PHE A 281 7.97 8.47 -6.21
C PHE A 281 9.10 8.75 -5.20
N VAL A 282 10.33 8.95 -5.68
CA VAL A 282 11.46 9.38 -4.84
C VAL A 282 11.17 10.74 -4.18
N GLN A 283 10.56 11.69 -4.90
CA GLN A 283 10.16 12.99 -4.32
C GLN A 283 9.03 12.82 -3.30
N ASN A 284 8.03 11.99 -3.61
CA ASN A 284 6.94 11.68 -2.69
C ASN A 284 7.47 11.10 -1.38
N VAL A 285 8.43 10.16 -1.44
CA VAL A 285 9.04 9.57 -0.24
C VAL A 285 9.76 10.63 0.59
N LYS A 286 10.59 11.49 -0.02
CA LYS A 286 11.31 12.56 0.70
C LYS A 286 10.36 13.49 1.45
N LEU A 287 9.31 13.96 0.79
CA LEU A 287 8.34 14.90 1.37
C LEU A 287 7.50 14.24 2.47
N ALA A 288 7.11 12.98 2.30
CA ALA A 288 6.36 12.23 3.31
C ALA A 288 7.22 11.92 4.54
N VAL A 289 8.48 11.54 4.34
CA VAL A 289 9.46 11.28 5.40
C VAL A 289 9.75 12.55 6.19
N GLU A 290 9.97 13.69 5.52
CA GLU A 290 10.15 14.99 6.19
C GLU A 290 8.97 15.33 7.11
N ALA A 291 7.76 14.89 6.78
CA ALA A 291 6.57 15.12 7.58
C ALA A 291 6.35 14.11 8.73
N GLY A 292 7.03 12.96 8.72
CA GLY A 292 6.97 11.97 9.79
C GLY A 292 6.58 10.54 9.37
N ALA A 293 6.46 10.25 8.07
CA ALA A 293 6.17 8.90 7.59
C ALA A 293 7.20 7.88 8.08
N SER A 294 6.73 6.66 8.39
CA SER A 294 7.60 5.54 8.78
C SER A 294 8.22 4.79 7.60
N GLY A 295 7.86 5.18 6.37
CA GLY A 295 8.52 4.77 5.14
C GLY A 295 7.58 4.58 3.97
N PHE A 296 7.79 3.52 3.21
CA PHE A 296 7.02 3.22 2.01
C PHE A 296 6.65 1.75 1.88
N LEU A 297 5.55 1.50 1.17
CA LEU A 297 5.18 0.20 0.61
C LEU A 297 4.91 0.39 -0.89
N GLY A 298 6.02 0.38 -1.64
CA GLY A 298 6.09 0.78 -3.04
C GLY A 298 6.00 -0.42 -3.97
N GLY A 299 5.28 -0.28 -5.08
CA GLY A 299 5.14 -1.36 -6.06
C GLY A 299 5.59 -0.92 -7.44
N ARG A 300 4.63 -0.61 -8.30
CA ARG A 300 4.84 -0.26 -9.71
C ARG A 300 5.99 0.70 -9.98
N ALA A 301 6.16 1.77 -9.20
CA ALA A 301 7.29 2.70 -9.38
C ALA A 301 8.67 2.02 -9.36
N ILE A 302 8.80 0.89 -8.66
CA ILE A 302 10.03 0.13 -8.49
C ILE A 302 10.26 -0.82 -9.66
N TRP A 303 9.24 -1.62 -10.03
CA TRP A 303 9.43 -2.78 -10.90
C TRP A 303 8.72 -2.68 -12.26
N GLN A 304 7.79 -1.75 -12.49
CA GLN A 304 6.94 -1.78 -13.70
C GLN A 304 7.70 -1.66 -15.02
N GLY A 305 8.89 -1.07 -15.00
CA GLY A 305 9.75 -0.96 -16.19
C GLY A 305 10.23 -2.30 -16.72
N CYS A 306 10.20 -3.37 -15.91
CA CYS A 306 10.55 -4.72 -16.37
C CYS A 306 9.47 -5.32 -17.30
N ALA A 307 8.21 -4.89 -17.16
CA ALA A 307 7.08 -5.52 -17.85
C ALA A 307 7.16 -5.39 -19.37
N GLN A 308 7.82 -4.34 -19.90
CA GLN A 308 7.98 -4.12 -21.34
C GLN A 308 8.83 -5.19 -22.04
N PHE A 309 9.64 -5.94 -21.29
CA PHE A 309 10.46 -7.02 -21.83
C PHE A 309 9.72 -8.35 -21.92
N TYR A 310 8.55 -8.49 -21.29
CA TYR A 310 7.80 -9.75 -21.32
C TYR A 310 7.34 -10.09 -22.75
N PRO A 311 7.47 -11.35 -23.24
CA PRO A 311 7.77 -12.58 -22.51
C PRO A 311 9.25 -12.95 -22.37
N ASP A 312 10.18 -12.07 -22.74
CA ASP A 312 11.62 -12.28 -22.50
C ASP A 312 11.94 -12.14 -21.01
N VAL A 313 11.93 -13.28 -20.31
CA VAL A 313 12.19 -13.34 -18.87
C VAL A 313 13.64 -12.98 -18.54
N GLU A 314 14.60 -13.31 -19.39
CA GLU A 314 16.02 -13.01 -19.14
C GLU A 314 16.26 -11.50 -19.18
N ALA A 315 15.76 -10.81 -20.22
CA ALA A 315 15.83 -9.36 -20.31
C ALA A 315 15.08 -8.65 -19.18
N MET A 316 13.93 -9.20 -18.77
CA MET A 316 13.18 -8.70 -17.61
C MET A 316 13.99 -8.83 -16.32
N GLU A 317 14.60 -9.99 -16.08
CA GLU A 317 15.45 -10.24 -14.91
C GLU A 317 16.71 -9.35 -14.92
N GLU A 318 17.33 -9.12 -16.08
CA GLU A 318 18.46 -8.18 -16.22
C GLU A 318 18.06 -6.74 -15.85
N TRP A 319 16.91 -6.28 -16.33
CA TRP A 319 16.40 -4.96 -15.97
C TRP A 319 16.12 -4.85 -14.46
N LEU A 320 15.56 -5.89 -13.85
CA LEU A 320 15.30 -5.92 -12.40
C LEU A 320 16.62 -5.87 -11.61
N ALA A 321 17.64 -6.63 -12.02
CA ALA A 321 18.93 -6.68 -11.36
C ALA A 321 19.73 -5.37 -11.48
N THR A 322 19.42 -4.55 -12.49
CA THR A 322 20.07 -3.27 -12.75
C THR A 322 19.18 -2.10 -12.33
N SER A 323 18.23 -1.73 -13.17
CA SER A 323 17.34 -0.58 -12.97
C SER A 323 16.41 -0.76 -11.77
N GLY A 324 15.84 -1.95 -11.58
CA GLY A 324 14.99 -2.26 -10.42
C GLY A 324 15.75 -2.14 -9.09
N ALA A 325 16.95 -2.71 -9.02
CA ALA A 325 17.84 -2.59 -7.86
C ALA A 325 18.27 -1.12 -7.62
N ASN A 326 18.58 -0.37 -8.68
CA ASN A 326 18.89 1.06 -8.56
C ASN A 326 17.68 1.87 -8.07
N ASN A 327 16.46 1.54 -8.47
CA ASN A 327 15.24 2.17 -7.95
C ASN A 327 15.14 1.98 -6.42
N PHE A 328 15.44 0.78 -5.90
CA PHE A 328 15.52 0.55 -4.46
C PHE A 328 16.61 1.36 -3.78
N LYS A 329 17.80 1.44 -4.36
CA LYS A 329 18.90 2.25 -3.82
C LYS A 329 18.49 3.72 -3.66
N ARG A 330 17.87 4.30 -4.69
CA ARG A 330 17.36 5.68 -4.67
C ARG A 330 16.28 5.88 -3.60
N LEU A 331 15.38 4.91 -3.45
CA LEU A 331 14.35 4.95 -2.40
C LEU A 331 14.94 4.77 -1.01
N HIS A 332 16.01 3.98 -0.85
CA HIS A 332 16.70 3.84 0.42
C HIS A 332 17.34 5.16 0.87
N GLU A 333 17.97 5.88 -0.07
CA GLU A 333 18.50 7.22 0.18
C GLU A 333 17.38 8.20 0.56
N ALA A 334 16.25 8.16 -0.15
CA ALA A 334 15.07 8.99 0.15
C ALA A 334 14.41 8.66 1.50
N LEU A 335 14.56 7.43 1.99
CA LEU A 335 14.07 6.97 3.28
C LEU A 335 14.95 7.46 4.45
N SER A 336 16.09 8.08 4.18
CA SER A 336 16.94 8.66 5.21
C SER A 336 16.15 9.70 6.00
N GLY A 337 15.96 9.47 7.30
CA GLY A 337 15.16 10.32 8.18
C GLY A 337 13.73 9.85 8.43
N ALA A 338 13.28 8.72 7.84
CA ALA A 338 11.97 8.16 8.15
C ALA A 338 11.85 7.85 9.65
N THR A 339 10.68 8.16 10.21
CA THR A 339 10.38 7.94 11.64
C THR A 339 10.28 6.44 11.91
N PRO A 340 11.16 5.86 12.75
CA PRO A 340 10.98 4.46 13.16
C PRO A 340 9.57 4.23 13.67
N TRP A 341 8.93 3.11 13.33
CA TRP A 341 7.51 2.89 13.66
C TRP A 341 7.21 3.00 15.16
N PHE A 342 8.18 2.62 16.00
CA PHE A 342 8.08 2.70 17.45
C PHE A 342 8.28 4.11 18.01
N ASP A 343 8.83 5.05 17.23
CA ASP A 343 8.97 6.48 17.61
C ASP A 343 7.71 7.28 17.22
N HIS A 344 6.76 6.67 16.50
CA HIS A 344 5.46 7.30 16.24
C HIS A 344 4.80 7.71 17.57
N PRO A 345 4.10 8.86 17.67
CA PRO A 345 3.51 9.36 18.91
C PRO A 345 2.62 8.37 19.66
N ARG A 346 1.97 7.45 18.93
CA ARG A 346 1.21 6.31 19.49
C ARG A 346 2.03 5.44 20.46
N PHE A 347 3.29 5.19 20.13
CA PHE A 347 4.18 4.33 20.91
C PHE A 347 5.11 5.14 21.80
N GLY A 348 5.58 6.31 21.34
CA GLY A 348 6.42 7.21 22.12
C GLY A 348 7.85 6.72 22.33
N GLY A 349 8.35 5.82 21.47
CA GLY A 349 9.70 5.28 21.50
C GLY A 349 9.76 3.78 21.81
N TYR A 350 10.83 3.12 21.38
CA TYR A 350 11.02 1.67 21.57
C TYR A 350 10.86 1.18 23.04
N PRO A 351 11.38 1.89 24.06
CA PRO A 351 11.21 1.47 25.46
C PRO A 351 9.75 1.44 25.92
N ASN A 352 8.89 2.24 25.29
CA ASN A 352 7.47 2.38 25.64
C ASN A 352 6.58 1.37 24.90
N VAL A 353 7.14 0.59 23.98
CA VAL A 353 6.45 -0.56 23.39
C VAL A 353 6.57 -1.72 24.38
N GLU A 354 5.48 -2.04 25.06
CA GLU A 354 5.42 -3.10 26.07
C GLU A 354 4.70 -4.33 25.52
N LEU A 355 5.12 -5.51 25.97
CA LEU A 355 4.44 -6.75 25.63
C LEU A 355 3.18 -6.86 26.50
N ALA A 356 2.02 -7.04 25.89
CA ALA A 356 0.78 -7.30 26.63
C ALA A 356 0.94 -8.51 27.56
N ASP A 357 0.40 -8.38 28.78
CA ASP A 357 0.48 -9.39 29.84
C ASP A 357 1.91 -9.78 30.30
N ARG A 358 2.92 -8.93 30.03
CA ARG A 358 4.31 -9.21 30.43
C ARG A 358 4.40 -9.57 31.93
N GLY A 359 4.95 -10.74 32.22
CA GLY A 359 5.17 -11.20 33.59
C GLY A 359 5.49 -12.70 33.65
N LYS A 360 5.75 -13.21 34.86
CA LYS A 360 6.08 -14.63 35.10
C LYS A 360 5.00 -15.62 34.63
N ASP A 361 3.75 -15.17 34.54
CA ASP A 361 2.59 -15.96 34.13
C ASP A 361 2.15 -15.66 32.68
N TRP A 362 2.96 -14.91 31.91
CA TRP A 362 2.61 -14.51 30.53
C TRP A 362 2.16 -15.69 29.66
N TYR A 363 2.92 -16.79 29.67
CA TYR A 363 2.63 -17.98 28.86
C TYR A 363 1.30 -18.68 29.23
N ARG A 364 0.73 -18.40 30.41
CA ARG A 364 -0.58 -18.91 30.84
C ARG A 364 -1.73 -17.99 30.42
N LYS A 365 -1.46 -16.68 30.35
CA LYS A 365 -2.43 -15.66 29.96
C LYS A 365 -2.55 -15.52 28.44
N PHE A 366 -1.45 -15.76 27.73
CA PHE A 366 -1.40 -15.68 26.28
C PHE A 366 -2.29 -16.77 25.67
N SER A 367 -3.41 -16.35 25.09
CA SER A 367 -4.43 -17.25 24.53
C SER A 367 -3.97 -17.90 23.23
N GLY A 368 -4.43 -19.13 23.00
CA GLY A 368 -4.32 -19.80 21.70
C GLY A 368 -5.43 -19.35 20.75
N PHE A 369 -5.32 -19.68 19.46
CA PHE A 369 -6.30 -19.29 18.44
C PHE A 369 -7.65 -20.04 18.51
N ALA A 370 -7.64 -21.21 19.14
CA ALA A 370 -8.80 -22.09 19.31
C ALA A 370 -9.56 -21.86 20.62
N ALA A 371 -9.14 -20.86 21.43
CA ALA A 371 -9.80 -20.49 22.68
C ALA A 371 -10.97 -19.53 22.45
#